data_AF-A0A7C3U5M2-F1
#
_entry.id   AF-A0A7C3U5M2-F1
#
_cell.length_a   1.000
_cell.length_b   1.000
_cell.length_c   1.000
_cell.angle_alpha   90.00
_cell.angle_beta   90.00
_cell.angle_gamma   90.00
#
_symmetry.space_group_name_H-M   'P 1'
#
loop_
_entity.id
_entity.type
_entity.pdbx_description
1 polymer ?
#
loop_
_entity_poly.entity_id
_entity_poly.type
_entity_poly.pdbx_seq_one_letter_code
_entity_poly.pdbx_strand_id
1 'polypeptide(L)'
;MMVEVERLVAVRNFLGEGPLWDFREQMLYWVDINAGDLYRWNPHTNTHQVFHLGFSIGCLGLRAAGGLVMATKQGFGTWNEKDGFKLLVNPIADKPHMRFNDGAVDPRGSFWAGTMVERRVEGHGPEGTLYRLDPDGSVHVMLTGLRIPNGMGWSLDHKTMYFTDTPDHTIYAFDYDLATGSISNRRPFV
;
A
#
# COMPACT_ATOMS: atom_id res chain seq x y z
N MET A 1 -14.75 10.10 -27.30
CA MET A 1 -15.33 10.02 -25.95
C MET A 1 -14.76 11.19 -25.16
N MET A 2 -15.58 12.09 -24.62
CA MET A 2 -15.06 13.13 -23.72
C MET A 2 -14.86 12.52 -22.34
N VAL A 3 -13.68 12.75 -21.76
CA VAL A 3 -13.42 12.42 -20.36
C VAL A 3 -13.86 13.62 -19.54
N GLU A 4 -14.77 13.40 -18.58
CA GLU A 4 -15.17 14.40 -17.59
C GLU A 4 -14.34 14.21 -16.33
N VAL A 5 -13.91 15.32 -15.74
CA VAL A 5 -13.14 15.34 -14.49
C VAL A 5 -13.92 16.18 -13.49
N GLU A 6 -14.32 15.56 -12.38
CA GLU A 6 -15.09 16.21 -11.32
C GLU A 6 -14.37 16.13 -9.97
N ARG A 7 -14.60 17.13 -9.12
CA ARG A 7 -14.12 17.13 -7.73
C ARG A 7 -15.18 16.51 -6.83
N LEU A 8 -14.98 15.26 -6.46
CA LEU A 8 -15.90 14.49 -5.61
C LEU A 8 -15.87 14.94 -4.14
N VAL A 9 -14.67 15.02 -3.54
CA VAL A 9 -14.50 15.31 -2.12
C VAL A 9 -13.43 16.40 -1.91
N ALA A 10 -13.76 17.44 -1.14
CA ALA A 10 -12.87 18.59 -0.91
C ALA A 10 -12.17 18.50 0.47
N VAL A 11 -11.24 17.55 0.64
CA VAL A 11 -10.58 17.25 1.93
C VAL A 11 -9.19 17.86 2.12
N ARG A 12 -8.57 18.41 1.06
CA ARG A 12 -7.26 19.07 1.11
C ARG A 12 -6.16 18.23 1.78
N ASN A 13 -6.06 16.94 1.42
CA ASN A 13 -5.03 16.07 1.96
C ASN A 13 -3.62 16.61 1.71
N PHE A 14 -2.73 16.45 2.69
CA PHE A 14 -1.31 16.77 2.51
C PHE A 14 -0.66 15.81 1.52
N LEU A 15 -0.96 14.51 1.67
CA LEU A 15 -0.52 13.45 0.76
C LEU A 15 -1.62 12.38 0.67
N GLY A 16 -2.67 12.68 -0.12
CA GLY A 16 -3.77 11.77 -0.40
C GLY A 16 -3.32 10.64 -1.33
N GLU A 17 -3.39 9.39 -0.87
CA GLU A 17 -2.81 8.21 -1.54
C GLU A 17 -3.64 6.93 -1.32
N GLY A 18 -3.28 5.88 -2.06
CA GLY A 18 -3.80 4.53 -1.85
C GLY A 18 -5.32 4.37 -1.98
N PRO A 19 -5.96 4.87 -3.07
CA PRO A 19 -7.39 4.69 -3.27
C PRO A 19 -7.74 3.21 -3.37
N LEU A 20 -8.71 2.77 -2.56
CA LEU A 20 -9.13 1.38 -2.45
C LEU A 20 -10.66 1.30 -2.43
N TRP A 21 -11.24 0.63 -3.43
CA TRP A 21 -12.69 0.44 -3.51
C TRP A 21 -13.11 -0.85 -2.79
N ASP A 22 -13.93 -0.73 -1.73
CA ASP A 22 -14.61 -1.89 -1.14
C ASP A 22 -15.94 -2.14 -1.84
N PHE A 23 -15.96 -3.16 -2.69
CA PHE A 23 -17.15 -3.56 -3.43
C PHE A 23 -18.29 -4.10 -2.54
N ARG A 24 -17.99 -4.53 -1.31
CA ARG A 24 -19.01 -5.06 -0.38
C ARG A 24 -19.77 -3.93 0.27
N GLU A 25 -19.05 -2.88 0.68
CA GLU A 25 -19.62 -1.69 1.31
C GLU A 25 -20.03 -0.60 0.32
N GLN A 26 -19.56 -0.69 -0.93
CA GLN A 26 -19.69 0.35 -1.96
C GLN A 26 -19.06 1.68 -1.49
N MET A 27 -17.86 1.59 -0.93
CA MET A 27 -17.14 2.71 -0.33
C MET A 27 -15.75 2.85 -0.94
N LEU A 28 -15.30 4.09 -1.12
CA LEU A 28 -13.91 4.40 -1.44
C LEU A 28 -13.14 4.70 -0.16
N TYR A 29 -12.04 4.00 0.05
CA TYR A 29 -11.05 4.28 1.09
C TYR A 29 -9.82 4.94 0.47
N TRP A 30 -9.15 5.80 1.22
CA TRP A 30 -7.82 6.33 0.89
C TRP A 30 -7.15 6.85 2.16
N VAL A 31 -5.87 7.19 2.09
CA VAL A 31 -5.12 7.71 3.24
C VAL A 31 -4.60 9.11 2.98
N ASP A 32 -4.42 9.89 4.04
CA ASP A 32 -3.49 11.01 4.05
C ASP A 32 -2.24 10.58 4.82
N ILE A 33 -1.20 10.16 4.08
CA ILE A 33 -0.05 9.45 4.64
C ILE A 33 0.57 10.23 5.79
N ASN A 34 0.83 11.53 5.60
CA ASN A 34 1.57 12.33 6.56
C ASN A 34 0.69 12.83 7.71
N ALA A 35 -0.62 13.00 7.49
CA ALA A 35 -1.56 13.35 8.55
C ALA A 35 -1.89 12.14 9.44
N GLY A 36 -1.69 10.92 8.93
CA GLY A 36 -2.06 9.69 9.64
C GLY A 36 -3.58 9.47 9.67
N ASP A 37 -4.26 9.90 8.61
CA ASP A 37 -5.71 9.82 8.48
C ASP A 37 -6.12 8.74 7.47
N LEU A 38 -7.10 7.92 7.85
CA LEU A 38 -7.85 7.06 6.94
C LEU A 38 -9.15 7.77 6.58
N TYR A 39 -9.44 7.87 5.29
CA TYR A 39 -10.70 8.36 4.77
C TYR A 39 -11.56 7.23 4.25
N ARG A 40 -12.88 7.39 4.39
CA ARG A 40 -13.91 6.52 3.82
C ARG A 40 -15.02 7.39 3.23
N TRP A 41 -15.32 7.26 1.94
CA TRP A 41 -16.36 8.02 1.25
C TRP A 41 -17.42 7.11 0.66
N ASN A 42 -18.67 7.53 0.83
CA ASN A 42 -19.85 6.92 0.25
C ASN A 42 -20.31 7.75 -0.96
N PRO A 43 -20.20 7.24 -2.21
CA PRO A 43 -20.68 7.95 -3.39
C PRO A 43 -22.20 8.11 -3.43
N HIS A 44 -22.96 7.20 -2.82
CA HIS A 44 -24.43 7.26 -2.85
C HIS A 44 -24.99 8.41 -2.01
N THR A 45 -24.41 8.65 -0.82
CA THR A 45 -24.83 9.72 0.08
C THR A 45 -23.97 10.98 -0.05
N ASN A 46 -22.89 10.90 -0.83
CA ASN A 46 -21.86 11.93 -0.95
C ASN A 46 -21.30 12.44 0.40
N THR A 47 -21.09 11.50 1.33
CA THR A 47 -20.56 11.80 2.66
C THR A 47 -19.28 11.03 2.89
N HIS A 48 -18.34 11.60 3.64
CA HIS A 48 -17.12 10.92 4.04
C HIS A 48 -16.92 10.95 5.55
N GLN A 49 -16.10 10.03 6.01
CA GLN A 49 -15.62 9.91 7.39
C GLN A 49 -14.09 9.95 7.38
N VAL A 50 -13.53 10.41 8.50
CA VAL A 50 -12.09 10.49 8.73
C VAL A 50 -11.78 9.79 10.05
N PHE A 51 -10.80 8.90 10.02
CA PHE A 51 -10.31 8.17 11.18
C PHE A 51 -8.83 8.52 11.38
N HIS A 52 -8.53 9.23 12.46
CA HIS A 52 -7.16 9.64 12.79
C HIS A 52 -6.45 8.54 13.57
N LEU A 53 -5.39 7.96 12.98
CA LEU A 53 -4.57 6.92 13.61
C LEU A 53 -3.36 7.49 14.36
N GLY A 54 -2.96 8.74 14.05
CA GLY A 54 -1.86 9.44 14.75
C GLY A 54 -0.45 9.03 14.30
N PHE A 55 -0.34 8.25 13.23
CA PHE A 55 0.94 7.85 12.63
C PHE A 55 0.78 7.59 11.13
N SER A 56 1.89 7.67 10.39
CA SER A 56 1.85 7.55 8.94
C SER A 56 1.26 6.21 8.47
N ILE A 57 0.32 6.26 7.53
CA ILE A 57 -0.31 5.09 6.92
C ILE A 57 0.16 5.05 5.47
N GLY A 58 0.92 4.04 5.07
CA GLY A 58 1.40 3.93 3.69
C GLY A 58 0.28 3.49 2.75
N CYS A 59 -0.24 2.29 2.98
CA CYS A 59 -1.21 1.67 2.08
C CYS A 59 -2.19 0.75 2.83
N LEU A 60 -3.25 0.40 2.12
CA LEU A 60 -4.41 -0.35 2.61
C LEU A 60 -4.67 -1.58 1.74
N GLY A 61 -5.28 -2.61 2.33
CA GLY A 61 -5.83 -3.75 1.61
C GLY A 61 -7.13 -4.22 2.26
N LEU A 62 -8.06 -4.75 1.46
CA LEU A 62 -9.28 -5.34 1.99
C LEU A 62 -8.99 -6.71 2.59
N ARG A 63 -9.57 -7.02 3.74
CA ARG A 63 -9.49 -8.36 4.34
C ARG A 63 -10.72 -9.18 4.00
N ALA A 64 -10.52 -10.46 3.70
CA ALA A 64 -11.62 -11.41 3.46
C ALA A 64 -12.58 -11.49 4.68
N ALA A 65 -12.03 -11.47 5.90
CA ALA A 65 -12.79 -11.48 7.15
C ALA A 65 -13.45 -10.13 7.51
N GLY A 66 -13.32 -9.10 6.65
CA GLY A 66 -13.80 -7.74 6.92
C GLY A 66 -12.73 -6.83 7.53
N GLY A 67 -12.93 -5.52 7.36
CA GLY A 67 -11.96 -4.49 7.71
C GLY A 67 -10.76 -4.47 6.76
N LEU A 68 -9.70 -3.80 7.22
CA LEU A 68 -8.51 -3.49 6.43
C LEU A 68 -7.27 -4.18 6.99
N VAL A 69 -6.35 -4.55 6.11
CA VAL A 69 -4.93 -4.73 6.41
C VAL A 69 -4.21 -3.44 6.02
N MET A 70 -3.22 -3.03 6.80
CA MET A 70 -2.54 -1.75 6.65
C MET A 70 -1.04 -1.93 6.80
N ALA A 71 -0.27 -1.20 6.01
CA ALA A 71 1.16 -1.01 6.23
C ALA A 71 1.37 0.41 6.74
N THR A 72 1.86 0.53 7.98
CA THR A 72 1.91 1.80 8.71
C THR A 72 3.29 2.04 9.28
N LYS A 73 3.56 3.25 9.79
CA LYS A 73 4.78 3.54 10.56
C LYS A 73 5.01 2.56 11.73
N GLN A 74 3.93 2.00 12.28
CA GLN A 74 3.98 1.02 13.37
C GLN A 74 4.22 -0.42 12.89
N GLY A 75 4.18 -0.68 11.59
CA GLY A 75 4.28 -2.03 11.00
C GLY A 75 3.03 -2.43 10.22
N PHE A 76 2.97 -3.71 9.85
CA PHE A 76 1.79 -4.33 9.30
C PHE A 76 0.76 -4.59 10.41
N GLY A 77 -0.49 -4.23 10.15
CA GLY A 77 -1.57 -4.43 11.10
C GLY A 77 -2.93 -4.56 10.44
N THR A 78 -3.93 -4.78 11.26
CA THR A 78 -5.34 -4.80 10.83
C THR A 78 -6.07 -3.62 11.43
N TRP A 79 -7.13 -3.17 10.77
CA TRP A 79 -7.97 -2.11 11.28
C TRP A 79 -9.45 -2.39 10.99
N ASN A 80 -10.30 -2.06 11.97
CA ASN A 80 -11.73 -1.87 11.78
C ASN A 80 -12.22 -0.79 12.75
N GLU A 81 -13.40 -0.23 12.50
CA GLU A 81 -13.96 0.87 13.30
C GLU A 81 -14.17 0.51 14.78
N LYS A 82 -14.52 -0.75 15.08
CA LYS A 82 -14.79 -1.22 16.44
C LYS A 82 -13.52 -1.35 17.29
N ASP A 83 -12.46 -1.86 16.68
CA ASP A 83 -11.24 -2.28 17.36
C ASP A 83 -10.08 -1.30 17.19
N GLY A 84 -10.16 -0.39 16.22
CA GLY A 84 -9.03 0.43 15.79
C GLY A 84 -7.92 -0.41 15.14
N PHE A 85 -6.72 0.19 15.09
CA PHE A 85 -5.54 -0.47 14.55
C PHE A 85 -4.97 -1.49 15.55
N LYS A 86 -4.69 -2.71 15.06
CA LYS A 86 -4.02 -3.78 15.80
C LYS A 86 -2.78 -4.22 15.03
N LEU A 87 -1.61 -4.06 15.66
CA LEU A 87 -0.33 -4.48 15.10
C LEU A 87 -0.30 -6.02 14.93
N LEU A 88 0.20 -6.49 13.79
CA LEU A 88 0.53 -7.89 13.56
C LEU A 88 2.04 -8.12 13.68
N VAL A 89 2.82 -7.35 12.93
CA VAL A 89 4.28 -7.50 12.83
C VAL A 89 4.91 -6.22 12.30
N ASN A 90 6.09 -5.86 12.81
CA ASN A 90 6.81 -4.67 12.37
C ASN A 90 8.22 -5.04 11.85
N PRO A 91 8.40 -5.17 10.51
CA PRO A 91 9.70 -5.50 9.93
C PRO A 91 10.68 -4.31 9.88
N ILE A 92 10.27 -3.13 10.35
CA ILE A 92 11.07 -1.89 10.38
C ILE A 92 11.17 -1.31 11.80
N ALA A 93 10.92 -2.10 12.84
CA ALA A 93 10.88 -1.64 14.23
C ALA A 93 12.21 -0.98 14.70
N ASP A 94 13.33 -1.46 14.16
CA ASP A 94 14.69 -0.98 14.42
C ASP A 94 15.13 0.15 13.46
N LYS A 95 14.24 0.59 12.55
CA LYS A 95 14.53 1.57 11.49
C LYS A 95 13.61 2.79 11.60
N PRO A 96 13.78 3.65 12.62
CA PRO A 96 12.87 4.77 12.87
C PRO A 96 12.83 5.82 11.74
N HIS A 97 13.83 5.85 10.86
CA HIS A 97 13.88 6.71 9.67
C HIS A 97 13.07 6.17 8.48
N MET A 98 12.59 4.93 8.54
CA MET A 98 11.84 4.28 7.46
C MET A 98 10.33 4.43 7.66
N ARG A 99 9.57 4.45 6.57
CA ARG A 99 8.11 4.28 6.56
C ARG A 99 7.69 3.37 5.41
N PHE A 100 6.49 2.81 5.50
CA PHE A 100 5.83 2.25 4.32
C PHE A 100 5.36 3.37 3.38
N ASN A 101 5.32 3.07 2.08
CA ASN A 101 4.84 3.96 1.04
C ASN A 101 3.61 3.35 0.35
N ASP A 102 3.75 2.62 -0.74
CA ASP A 102 2.62 2.02 -1.44
C ASP A 102 2.57 0.50 -1.29
N GLY A 103 1.42 -0.09 -1.62
CA GLY A 103 1.16 -1.51 -1.51
C GLY A 103 -0.20 -1.94 -2.04
N ALA A 104 -0.34 -3.23 -2.26
CA ALA A 104 -1.56 -3.83 -2.76
C ALA A 104 -1.69 -5.28 -2.30
N VAL A 105 -2.93 -5.80 -2.32
CA VAL A 105 -3.19 -7.22 -2.12
C VAL A 105 -3.08 -7.93 -3.46
N ASP A 106 -2.28 -8.99 -3.52
CA ASP A 106 -2.10 -9.77 -4.74
C ASP A 106 -3.24 -10.79 -4.96
N PRO A 107 -3.28 -11.49 -6.11
CA PRO A 107 -4.35 -12.45 -6.41
C PRO A 107 -4.44 -13.65 -5.46
N ARG A 108 -3.41 -13.93 -4.65
CA ARG A 108 -3.45 -14.98 -3.62
C ARG A 108 -3.89 -14.49 -2.25
N GLY A 109 -4.13 -13.18 -2.10
CA GLY A 109 -4.53 -12.58 -0.83
C GLY A 109 -3.36 -12.20 0.08
N SER A 110 -2.12 -12.23 -0.41
CA SER A 110 -0.97 -11.70 0.31
C SER A 110 -0.90 -10.19 0.15
N PHE A 111 -0.53 -9.49 1.22
CA PHE A 111 -0.44 -8.03 1.22
C PHE A 111 1.00 -7.58 1.01
N TRP A 112 1.25 -6.87 -0.07
CA TRP A 112 2.56 -6.36 -0.45
C TRP A 112 2.68 -4.90 -0.09
N ALA A 113 3.81 -4.49 0.49
CA ALA A 113 4.06 -3.07 0.78
C ALA A 113 5.55 -2.73 0.76
N GLY A 114 5.87 -1.60 0.12
CA GLY A 114 7.23 -1.09 0.01
C GLY A 114 7.58 -0.09 1.10
N THR A 115 8.82 -0.12 1.57
CA THR A 115 9.36 0.87 2.51
C THR A 115 10.33 1.83 1.85
N MET A 116 10.44 3.02 2.42
CA MET A 116 11.38 4.06 2.02
C MET A 116 11.87 4.86 3.21
N VAL A 117 12.97 5.59 3.03
CA VAL A 117 13.43 6.58 4.01
C VAL A 117 12.43 7.76 3.99
N GLU A 118 11.82 8.06 5.14
CA GLU A 118 10.71 9.01 5.26
C GLU A 118 11.12 10.47 5.00
N ARG A 119 12.35 10.82 5.38
CA ARG A 119 12.96 12.13 5.10
C ARG A 119 14.26 11.89 4.37
N ARG A 120 14.51 12.61 3.27
CA ARG A 120 15.83 12.63 2.62
C ARG A 120 16.84 13.26 3.59
N VAL A 121 17.33 12.47 4.52
CA VAL A 121 18.44 12.81 5.41
C VAL A 121 19.71 12.45 4.64
N GLU A 122 20.67 13.38 4.60
CA GLU A 122 21.99 13.11 4.01
C GLU A 122 22.62 11.88 4.66
N GLY A 123 23.22 11.01 3.85
CA GLY A 123 23.91 9.80 4.31
C GLY A 123 23.10 8.50 4.21
N HIS A 124 21.80 8.55 3.88
CA HIS A 124 21.00 7.34 3.65
C HIS A 124 20.99 6.92 2.17
N GLY A 125 21.31 5.65 1.93
CA GLY A 125 21.28 5.02 0.61
C GLY A 125 19.87 4.52 0.24
N PRO A 126 19.74 3.73 -0.84
CA PRO A 126 18.48 3.07 -1.18
C PRO A 126 18.21 1.90 -0.20
N GLU A 127 17.69 2.23 0.98
CA GLU A 127 17.42 1.26 2.06
C GLU A 127 16.02 0.63 1.98
N GLY A 128 15.23 1.02 0.99
CA GLY A 128 13.87 0.55 0.79
C GLY A 128 13.79 -0.94 0.50
N THR A 129 12.74 -1.56 1.02
CA THR A 129 12.47 -2.99 0.88
C THR A 129 11.01 -3.20 0.53
N LEU A 130 10.76 -4.05 -0.46
CA LEU A 130 9.42 -4.56 -0.76
C LEU A 130 9.17 -5.80 0.08
N TYR A 131 8.15 -5.76 0.92
CA TYR A 131 7.72 -6.87 1.75
C TYR A 131 6.44 -7.50 1.22
N ARG A 132 6.26 -8.78 1.51
CA ARG A 132 5.00 -9.52 1.34
C ARG A 132 4.58 -10.12 2.69
N LEU A 133 3.39 -9.77 3.16
CA LEU A 133 2.72 -10.37 4.32
C LEU A 133 1.72 -11.41 3.81
N ASP A 134 1.94 -12.68 4.15
CA ASP A 134 1.05 -13.77 3.78
C ASP A 134 -0.13 -13.91 4.76
N PRO A 135 -1.23 -14.59 4.36
CA PRO A 135 -2.40 -14.80 5.23
C PRO A 135 -2.11 -15.51 6.56
N ASP A 136 -1.01 -16.28 6.64
CA ASP A 136 -0.55 -16.95 7.85
C ASP A 136 0.25 -16.03 8.81
N GLY A 137 0.47 -14.78 8.42
CA GLY A 137 1.23 -13.78 9.18
C GLY A 137 2.73 -13.78 8.89
N SER A 138 3.22 -14.66 8.02
CA SER A 138 4.64 -14.66 7.63
C SER A 138 4.98 -13.45 6.76
N VAL A 139 6.17 -12.89 6.97
CA VAL A 139 6.67 -11.73 6.22
C VAL A 139 7.90 -12.13 5.42
N HIS A 140 7.87 -11.84 4.12
CA HIS A 140 8.93 -12.15 3.17
C HIS A 140 9.52 -10.86 2.61
N VAL A 141 10.83 -10.87 2.39
CA VAL A 141 11.54 -9.81 1.67
C VAL A 141 11.57 -10.17 0.19
N MET A 142 10.99 -9.31 -0.65
CA MET A 142 10.81 -9.58 -2.07
C MET A 142 11.82 -8.84 -2.93
N LEU A 143 12.09 -7.57 -2.59
CA LEU A 143 13.12 -6.74 -3.21
C LEU A 143 13.78 -5.87 -2.14
N THR A 144 15.04 -5.56 -2.32
CA THR A 144 15.81 -4.62 -1.48
C THR A 144 16.48 -3.59 -2.38
N GLY A 145 17.10 -2.56 -1.78
CA GLY A 145 17.81 -1.55 -2.57
C GLY A 145 16.87 -0.56 -3.25
N LEU A 146 15.67 -0.35 -2.70
CA LEU A 146 14.64 0.53 -3.28
C LEU A 146 14.77 1.95 -2.71
N ARG A 147 14.27 2.95 -3.45
CA ARG A 147 14.27 4.36 -3.02
C ARG A 147 12.88 4.83 -2.60
N ILE A 148 11.90 4.70 -3.49
CA ILE A 148 10.50 5.09 -3.32
C ILE A 148 9.65 4.03 -4.03
N PRO A 149 9.52 2.82 -3.45
CA PRO A 149 8.62 1.80 -3.97
C PRO A 149 7.18 2.32 -4.00
N ASN A 150 6.54 2.19 -5.14
CA ASN A 150 5.24 2.80 -5.42
C ASN A 150 4.33 1.78 -6.13
N GLY A 151 3.44 2.24 -6.99
CA GLY A 151 2.44 1.47 -7.73
C GLY A 151 2.88 0.06 -8.14
N MET A 152 2.01 -0.89 -7.84
CA MET A 152 2.14 -2.30 -8.20
C MET A 152 0.81 -2.91 -8.63
N GLY A 153 0.86 -3.97 -9.41
CA GLY A 153 -0.32 -4.69 -9.88
C GLY A 153 0.03 -6.02 -10.52
N TRP A 154 -0.98 -6.81 -10.85
CA TRP A 154 -0.78 -8.13 -11.45
C TRP A 154 -1.59 -8.27 -12.74
N SER A 155 -1.06 -9.03 -13.69
CA SER A 155 -1.77 -9.37 -14.92
C SER A 155 -3.00 -10.24 -14.62
N LEU A 156 -4.02 -10.15 -15.46
CA LEU A 156 -5.27 -10.90 -15.30
C LEU A 156 -5.10 -12.43 -15.41
N ASP A 157 -4.02 -12.90 -16.03
CA ASP A 157 -3.66 -14.32 -16.08
C ASP A 157 -2.78 -14.77 -14.91
N HIS A 158 -2.50 -13.86 -13.97
CA HIS A 158 -1.69 -14.08 -12.75
C HIS A 158 -0.28 -14.59 -13.02
N LYS A 159 0.34 -14.19 -14.14
CA LYS A 159 1.71 -14.59 -14.49
C LYS A 159 2.72 -13.45 -14.44
N THR A 160 2.26 -12.21 -14.34
CA THR A 160 3.13 -11.03 -14.32
C THR A 160 2.77 -10.12 -13.17
N MET A 161 3.77 -9.71 -12.40
CA MET A 161 3.67 -8.58 -11.47
C MET A 161 4.30 -7.35 -12.13
N TYR A 162 3.63 -6.21 -12.02
CA TYR A 162 4.14 -4.90 -12.38
C TYR A 162 4.50 -4.13 -11.10
N PHE A 163 5.61 -3.40 -11.13
CA PHE A 163 6.12 -2.68 -9.97
C PHE A 163 6.92 -1.44 -10.39
N THR A 164 6.89 -0.41 -9.56
CA THR A 164 7.64 0.84 -9.77
C THR A 164 8.48 1.21 -8.55
N ASP A 165 9.70 1.69 -8.80
CA ASP A 165 10.48 2.48 -7.85
C ASP A 165 10.61 3.88 -8.46
N THR A 166 9.98 4.89 -7.85
CA THR A 166 9.71 6.18 -8.51
C THR A 166 10.94 6.82 -9.18
N PRO A 167 12.14 6.87 -8.58
CA PRO A 167 13.30 7.51 -9.19
C PRO A 167 13.84 6.79 -10.43
N ASP A 168 13.45 5.54 -10.66
CA ASP A 168 13.88 4.77 -11.84
C ASP A 168 13.10 5.18 -13.09
N HIS A 169 11.98 5.89 -12.96
CA HIS A 169 11.11 6.32 -14.07
C HIS A 169 10.73 5.18 -15.04
N THR A 170 10.68 3.95 -14.53
CA THR A 170 10.48 2.73 -15.30
C THR A 170 9.40 1.89 -14.62
N ILE A 171 8.47 1.35 -15.41
CA ILE A 171 7.59 0.27 -14.91
C ILE A 171 8.32 -1.04 -15.17
N TYR A 172 8.54 -1.82 -14.11
CA TYR A 172 9.14 -3.15 -14.25
C TYR A 172 8.05 -4.22 -14.28
N ALA A 173 8.28 -5.25 -15.09
CA ALA A 173 7.55 -6.51 -15.04
C ALA A 173 8.43 -7.61 -14.43
N PHE A 174 7.78 -8.52 -13.71
CA PHE A 174 8.37 -9.72 -13.15
C PHE A 174 7.49 -10.91 -13.54
N ASP A 175 8.10 -12.07 -13.74
CA ASP A 175 7.34 -13.31 -13.74
C ASP A 175 6.83 -13.54 -12.31
N TYR A 176 5.54 -13.82 -12.17
CA TYR A 176 4.87 -14.03 -10.89
C TYR A 176 4.32 -15.46 -10.82
N ASP A 177 4.66 -16.15 -9.74
CA ASP A 177 4.13 -17.49 -9.45
C ASP A 177 2.98 -17.38 -8.44
N LEU A 178 1.75 -17.64 -8.87
CA LEU A 178 0.57 -17.59 -8.03
C LEU A 178 0.63 -18.60 -6.86
N ALA A 179 1.26 -19.76 -7.03
CA ALA A 179 1.31 -20.80 -6.00
C ALA A 179 2.20 -20.41 -4.83
N THR A 180 3.28 -19.68 -5.09
CA THR A 180 4.31 -19.34 -4.09
C THR A 180 4.35 -17.86 -3.74
N GLY A 181 3.75 -16.99 -4.57
CA GLY A 181 3.87 -15.54 -4.52
C GLY A 181 5.28 -15.03 -4.86
N SER A 182 6.15 -15.87 -5.42
CA SER A 182 7.51 -15.49 -5.78
C SER A 182 7.54 -14.66 -7.07
N ILE A 183 8.56 -13.82 -7.19
CA ILE A 183 8.83 -13.02 -8.39
C ILE A 183 10.23 -13.31 -8.94
N SER A 184 10.38 -13.28 -10.26
CA SER A 184 11.67 -13.46 -10.93
C SER A 184 11.73 -12.68 -12.25
N ASN A 185 12.87 -12.73 -12.94
CA ASN A 185 13.04 -12.20 -14.30
C ASN A 185 12.59 -10.73 -14.46
N ARG A 186 13.09 -9.86 -13.57
CA ARG A 186 12.86 -8.40 -13.63
C ARG A 186 13.25 -7.88 -15.02
N ARG A 187 12.32 -7.18 -15.68
CA ARG A 187 12.52 -6.56 -16.99
C ARG A 187 11.80 -5.21 -17.06
N PRO A 188 12.32 -4.21 -17.79
CA PRO A 188 11.55 -3.02 -18.13
C PRO A 188 10.29 -3.39 -18.92
N PHE A 189 9.17 -2.72 -18.63
CA PHE A 189 7.90 -2.85 -19.35
C PHE A 189 7.52 -1.56 -20.08
N VAL A 190 7.68 -0.41 -19.40
CA VAL A 190 7.57 0.95 -19.95
C VAL A 190 8.81 1.73 -19.56
#